data_AF-A0A1I0BXX0-F1
#
_entry.id   AF-A0A1I0BXX0-F1
#
_cell.length_a   1.000
_cell.length_b   1.000
_cell.length_c   1.000
_cell.angle_alpha   90.00
_cell.angle_beta   90.00
_cell.angle_gamma   90.00
#
_symmetry.space_group_name_H-M   'P 1'
#
loop_
_entity.id
_entity.type
_entity.pdbx_description
1 polymer ?
#
loop_
_entity_poly.entity_id
_entity_poly.type
_entity_poly.pdbx_seq_one_letter_code
_entity_poly.pdbx_strand_id
1 'polypeptide(L)' 'MLDDIITGKVERIVITHKDRLSRVGFELFHHLFKKYNCEIIVMSEVGFEEKEVNREDES' A
#
# COMPACT_ATOMS: atom_id res chain seq x y z
N MET A 1 -11.17 -4.05 8.02
CA MET A 1 -10.05 -3.44 7.26
C MET A 1 -8.85 -4.37 7.21
N LEU A 2 -8.10 -4.59 8.29
CA LEU A 2 -6.96 -5.53 8.26
C LEU A 2 -7.37 -6.95 7.91
N ASP A 3 -8.45 -7.47 8.50
CA ASP A 3 -8.95 -8.81 8.18
C ASP A 3 -9.36 -8.94 6.72
N ASP A 4 -9.94 -7.90 6.13
CA ASP A 4 -10.34 -7.88 4.72
C ASP A 4 -9.12 -7.85 3.78
N ILE A 5 -8.04 -7.17 4.18
CA ILE A 5 -6.75 -7.17 3.48
C ILE A 5 -6.11 -8.56 3.57
N ILE A 6 -6.05 -9.14 4.77
CA ILE A 6 -5.45 -10.46 5.01
C ILE A 6 -6.23 -11.57 4.28
N THR A 7 -7.56 -11.44 4.19
CA THR A 7 -8.42 -12.37 3.44
C THR A 7 -8.47 -12.09 1.94
N GLY A 8 -7.73 -11.08 1.45
CA GLY A 8 -7.66 -10.74 0.02
C GLY A 8 -8.93 -10.13 -0.55
N LYS A 9 -9.85 -9.66 0.31
CA LYS A 9 -11.08 -8.96 -0.11
C LYS A 9 -10.84 -7.50 -0.50
N VAL A 10 -9.67 -6.96 -0.14
CA VAL A 10 -9.28 -5.59 -0.44
C VAL A 10 -7.99 -5.61 -1.26
N GLU A 11 -8.10 -5.18 -2.50
CA GLU A 11 -6.98 -5.08 -3.44
C GLU A 11 -6.28 -3.71 -3.36
N ARG A 12 -7.00 -2.66 -2.95
CA ARG A 12 -6.49 -1.29 -3.01
C ARG A 12 -7.09 -0.39 -1.92
N ILE A 13 -6.23 0.42 -1.31
CA ILE A 13 -6.56 1.42 -0.30
C ILE A 13 -6.14 2.78 -0.81
N VAL A 14 -7.07 3.73 -0.85
CA VAL A 14 -6.78 5.11 -1.28
C VAL A 14 -6.83 6.03 -0.06
N ILE A 15 -5.74 6.76 0.19
CA ILE A 15 -5.64 7.76 1.25
C ILE A 15 -5.20 9.09 0.66
N THR A 16 -5.64 10.22 1.23
CA THR A 16 -5.26 11.54 0.73
C THR A 16 -3.88 12.00 1.21
N HIS A 17 -3.46 11.59 2.41
CA HIS A 17 -2.14 11.94 2.94
C HIS A 17 -1.56 10.77 3.73
N LYS A 18 -0.23 10.60 3.69
CA LYS A 18 0.49 9.51 4.39
C LYS A 18 0.18 9.47 5.89
N ASP A 19 0.01 10.65 6.51
CA ASP A 19 -0.33 10.81 7.93
C ASP A 19 -1.70 10.25 8.32
N ARG A 20 -2.60 9.99 7.36
CA ARG A 20 -3.91 9.37 7.62
C ARG A 20 -3.78 7.89 7.98
N LEU A 21 -2.69 7.26 7.57
CA LEU A 21 -2.43 5.85 7.87
C LEU A 21 -1.46 5.71 9.04
N SER A 22 -0.32 6.42 9.00
CA SER A 22 0.62 6.50 10.12
C SER A 22 1.69 7.56 9.87
N ARG A 23 2.08 8.30 10.92
CA ARG A 23 3.19 9.27 10.86
C ARG A 23 4.58 8.63 10.77
N VAL A 24 4.74 7.43 11.34
CA VAL A 24 6.04 6.76 11.48
C VAL A 24 6.02 5.38 10.81
N GLY A 25 4.87 4.71 10.81
CA GLY A 25 4.72 3.34 10.32
C GLY A 25 4.21 3.22 8.89
N PHE A 26 4.19 4.30 8.08
CA PHE A 26 3.65 4.23 6.71
C PHE A 26 4.37 3.16 5.87
N GLU A 27 5.70 3.11 5.97
CA GLU A 27 6.50 2.12 5.26
C GLU A 27 6.19 0.69 5.71
N LEU A 28 6.03 0.45 7.02
CA LEU A 28 5.60 -0.84 7.56
C LEU A 28 4.25 -1.28 6.98
N PHE A 29 3.25 -0.39 6.95
CA PHE A 29 1.94 -0.72 6.38
C PHE A 29 2.03 -0.97 4.87
N HIS A 30 2.81 -0.17 4.15
CA HIS A 30 3.02 -0.34 2.72
C HIS A 30 3.64 -1.71 2.40
N HIS A 31 4.70 -2.10 3.11
CA HIS A 31 5.33 -3.41 2.95
C HIS A 31 4.39 -4.57 3.36
N LEU A 32 3.65 -4.39 4.46
CA LEU A 32 2.73 -5.41 4.95
C LEU A 32 1.60 -5.65 3.95
N PHE A 33 0.94 -4.59 3.48
CA PHE A 33 -0.21 -4.72 2.58
C PHE A 33 0.20 -5.23 1.21
N LYS A 34 1.38 -4.84 0.72
CA LYS A 34 1.96 -5.41 -0.50
C LYS A 34 2.14 -6.94 -0.42
N LYS A 35 2.47 -7.50 0.75
CA LYS A 35 2.56 -8.96 0.96
C LYS A 35 1.20 -9.67 0.86
N TYR A 36 0.11 -8.95 1.07
CA TYR A 36 -1.26 -9.44 0.96
C TYR A 36 -1.95 -9.00 -0.34
N ASN A 37 -1.20 -8.68 -1.39
CA ASN A 37 -1.75 -8.19 -2.67
C ASN A 37 -2.64 -6.94 -2.54
N CYS A 38 -2.38 -6.10 -1.52
CA CYS A 38 -3.11 -4.86 -1.30
C CYS A 38 -2.21 -3.65 -1.55
N GLU A 39 -2.61 -2.79 -2.49
CA GLU A 39 -1.89 -1.59 -2.89
C GLU A 39 -2.36 -0.36 -2.12
N ILE A 40 -1.45 0.49 -1.65
CA ILE A 40 -1.79 1.76 -0.99
C ILE A 40 -1.52 2.90 -1.98
N ILE A 41 -2.59 3.56 -2.42
CA ILE A 41 -2.51 4.77 -3.25
C ILE A 41 -2.63 6.00 -2.35
N VAL A 42 -1.62 6.85 -2.39
CA VAL A 42 -1.65 8.14 -1.69
C VAL A 42 -1.94 9.25 -2.69
N MET A 43 -3.17 9.77 -2.67
CA MET A 43 -3.59 10.93 -3.43
C MET A 43 -3.10 12.21 -2.75
N SER A 44 -1.80 12.47 -2.84
CA SER A 44 -1.25 13.78 -2.48
C SER A 44 -1.69 14.80 -3.53
N GLU A 45 -1.86 16.06 -3.14
CA GLU A 45 -2.14 17.18 -4.07
C GLU A 45 -1.01 17.40 -5.10
N VAL A 46 0.12 16.68 -4.96
CA VAL A 46 1.29 16.71 -5.83
C VAL A 46 1.72 15.29 -6.19
N GLY A 47 1.50 14.91 -7.45
CA GLY A 47 2.27 13.90 -8.21
C GLY A 47 2.18 12.43 -7.75
N PHE A 48 1.60 11.58 -8.59
CA PHE A 48 1.67 10.13 -8.48
C PHE A 48 3.14 9.66 -8.53
N GLU A 49 3.69 9.17 -7.41
CA GLU A 49 4.90 8.35 -7.43
C GLU A 49 4.48 6.88 -7.56
N GLU A 50 4.35 6.41 -8.80
CA GLU A 50 4.31 4.98 -9.10
C GLU A 50 5.70 4.39 -8.82
N LYS A 51 5.91 3.84 -7.62
CA LYS A 51 7.10 3.03 -7.37
C LYS A 51 6.90 1.64 -7.98
N GLU A 52 7.47 1.48 -9.17
CA GLU A 52 7.62 0.21 -9.88
C GLU A 52 8.14 -0.87 -8.92
N VAL A 53 7.35 -1.92 -8.75
CA VAL A 53 7.74 -3.14 -8.05
C VAL A 53 8.51 -3.99 -9.04
N ASN A 54 9.84 -3.99 -8.92
CA ASN A 54 10.68 -4.96 -9.60
C ASN A 54 10.21 -6.37 -9.25
N ARG A 55 9.78 -7.06 -10.29
CA ARG A 55 9.56 -8.50 -10.33
C ARG A 55 10.93 -9.17 -10.22
N GLU A 56 11.08 -10.03 -9.22
CA GLU A 56 12.00 -11.16 -9.27
C GLU A 56 11.17 -12.39 -8.89
N ASP A 57 10.19 -12.69 -9.75
CA ASP A 57 9.85 -14.08 -10.05
C ASP A 57 10.99 -14.61 -10.92
N GLU A 58 11.97 -15.29 -10.33
CA GLU A 58 12.73 -16.32 -11.03
C GLU A 58 12.96 -17.52 -10.10
N SER A 59 12.19 -18.58 -10.39
CA SER A 59 12.53 -20.01 -10.44
C SER A 59 13.24 -20.68 -9.25
#